data_AF-A0A2S9FDK2-F1
#
_entry.id   AF-A0A2S9FDK2-F1
#
_cell.length_a   1.000
_cell.length_b   1.000
_cell.length_c   1.000
_cell.angle_alpha   90.00
_cell.angle_beta   90.00
_cell.angle_gamma   90.00
#
_symmetry.space_group_name_H-M   'P 1'
#
loop_
_entity.id
_entity.type
_entity.pdbx_description
1 polymer ?
#
loop_
_entity_poly.entity_id
_entity_poly.type
_entity_poly.pdbx_seq_one_letter_code
_entity_poly.pdbx_strand_id
1 'polypeptide(L)'
;AYAAARDTGGYEDLGFHGWRLYELIEAATRTGNKEEARRAAARLEAGAGASGTDWGLGALASAQAMLADDAAAEALFTDAIERLSRTRVVVHLERTRLIYGEWLRRNNRRTDARRVLTAAHDAFTTMGAQGFAERARRELVATGEKVRTREGRTGVDLTAQEAQIAQLAADGLTNQEIGAQLFISSHTVEWHLRKVFAKLGITSRRQLRTGSWSR
;
A
#
# COMPACT_ATOMS: atom_id res chain seq x y z
N ALA A 1 14.78 -13.37 -1.72
CA ALA A 1 14.65 -12.01 -2.29
C ALA A 1 16.02 -11.38 -2.52
N TYR A 2 16.76 -11.01 -1.46
CA TYR A 2 18.08 -10.36 -1.59
C TYR A 2 19.12 -11.15 -2.42
N ALA A 3 19.28 -12.45 -2.18
CA ALA A 3 20.20 -13.29 -2.98
C ALA A 3 19.84 -13.31 -4.48
N ALA A 4 18.54 -13.33 -4.82
CA ALA A 4 18.07 -13.28 -6.20
C ALA A 4 18.31 -11.90 -6.84
N ALA A 5 18.13 -10.80 -6.09
CA ALA A 5 18.43 -9.45 -6.57
C ALA A 5 19.93 -9.30 -6.92
N ARG A 6 20.83 -9.85 -6.08
CA ARG A 6 22.28 -9.84 -6.31
C ARG A 6 22.69 -10.62 -7.57
N ASP A 7 22.07 -11.78 -7.81
CA ASP A 7 22.44 -12.70 -8.89
C ASP A 7 22.15 -12.15 -10.29
N THR A 8 21.18 -11.24 -10.41
CA THR A 8 20.87 -10.61 -11.70
C THR A 8 21.97 -9.69 -12.24
N GLY A 9 23.01 -9.35 -11.46
CA GLY A 9 24.00 -8.29 -11.71
C GLY A 9 24.90 -8.38 -12.95
N GLY A 10 24.81 -9.40 -13.80
CA GLY A 10 25.73 -9.63 -14.92
C GLY A 10 25.48 -8.83 -16.21
N TYR A 11 24.31 -8.19 -16.36
CA TYR A 11 23.92 -7.49 -17.59
C TYR A 11 23.48 -6.04 -17.33
N GLU A 12 24.11 -5.07 -17.99
CA GLU A 12 23.68 -3.67 -18.05
C GLU A 12 22.71 -3.50 -19.22
N ASP A 13 21.45 -3.85 -19.02
CA ASP A 13 20.39 -3.57 -20.00
C ASP A 13 19.89 -2.12 -19.82
N LEU A 14 19.78 -1.38 -20.93
CA LEU A 14 19.32 0.01 -21.01
C LEU A 14 17.96 0.26 -20.34
N GLY A 15 17.07 -0.75 -20.28
CA GLY A 15 15.76 -0.63 -19.63
C GLY A 15 15.71 -1.16 -18.19
N PHE A 16 16.35 -2.30 -17.92
CA PHE A 16 16.16 -3.05 -16.67
C PHE A 16 17.23 -2.81 -15.61
N HIS A 17 18.37 -2.21 -15.98
CA HIS A 17 19.46 -1.97 -15.04
C HIS A 17 19.05 -1.03 -13.88
N GLY A 18 18.37 0.08 -14.19
CA GLY A 18 17.87 1.02 -13.17
C GLY A 18 16.85 0.38 -12.22
N TRP A 19 15.94 -0.45 -12.74
CA TRP A 19 14.98 -1.20 -11.94
C TRP A 19 15.67 -2.18 -11.00
N ARG A 20 16.66 -2.94 -11.50
CA ARG A 20 17.45 -3.86 -10.67
C ARG A 20 18.15 -3.12 -9.52
N LEU A 21 18.79 -1.99 -9.81
CA LEU A 21 19.47 -1.22 -8.79
C LEU A 21 18.49 -0.79 -7.70
N TYR A 22 17.29 -0.34 -8.06
CA TYR A 22 16.25 -0.01 -7.09
C TYR A 22 15.85 -1.21 -6.22
N GLU A 23 15.62 -2.40 -6.81
CA GLU A 23 15.34 -3.63 -6.05
C GLU A 23 16.47 -3.98 -5.07
N LEU A 24 17.72 -3.88 -5.54
CA LEU A 24 18.89 -4.20 -4.74
C LEU A 24 19.03 -3.24 -3.56
N ILE A 25 18.83 -1.94 -3.79
CA ILE A 25 18.89 -0.91 -2.74
C ILE A 25 17.83 -1.17 -1.68
N GLU A 26 16.58 -1.42 -2.08
CA GLU A 26 15.49 -1.69 -1.13
C GLU A 26 15.78 -2.97 -0.33
N ALA A 27 16.19 -4.06 -0.98
CA ALA A 27 16.50 -5.33 -0.32
C ALA A 27 17.71 -5.23 0.62
N ALA A 28 18.78 -4.58 0.19
CA ALA A 28 20.00 -4.40 0.97
C ALA A 28 19.76 -3.49 2.18
N THR A 29 18.95 -2.44 2.02
CA THR A 29 18.53 -1.57 3.14
C THR A 29 17.75 -2.36 4.20
N ARG A 30 16.77 -3.17 3.78
CA ARG A 30 15.94 -3.96 4.71
C ARG A 30 16.68 -5.10 5.41
N THR A 31 17.73 -5.62 4.79
CA THR A 31 18.57 -6.69 5.37
C THR A 31 19.76 -6.17 6.15
N GLY A 32 19.95 -4.84 6.21
CA GLY A 32 21.04 -4.20 6.95
C GLY A 32 22.38 -4.15 6.20
N ASN A 33 22.44 -4.61 4.93
CA ASN A 33 23.64 -4.51 4.10
C ASN A 33 23.80 -3.09 3.50
N LYS A 34 24.08 -2.12 4.38
CA LYS A 34 24.15 -0.70 4.02
C LYS A 34 25.21 -0.40 2.95
N GLU A 35 26.31 -1.15 2.94
CA GLU A 35 27.41 -0.90 2.00
C GLU A 35 27.05 -1.27 0.57
N GLU A 36 26.36 -2.39 0.37
CA GLU A 36 25.86 -2.74 -0.95
C GLU A 36 24.76 -1.78 -1.42
N ALA A 37 23.88 -1.37 -0.51
CA ALA A 37 22.84 -0.40 -0.83
C ALA A 37 23.43 0.94 -1.30
N ARG A 38 24.48 1.44 -0.63
CA ARG A 38 25.20 2.66 -1.06
C ARG A 38 25.89 2.50 -2.41
N ARG A 39 26.57 1.38 -2.65
CA ARG A 39 27.21 1.11 -3.95
C ARG A 39 26.20 1.05 -5.09
N ALA A 40 25.04 0.43 -4.86
CA ALA A 40 23.95 0.39 -5.83
C ALA A 40 23.32 1.78 -6.05
N ALA A 41 23.15 2.57 -5.00
CA ALA A 41 22.66 3.95 -5.10
C ALA A 41 23.60 4.86 -5.90
N ALA A 42 24.93 4.74 -5.72
CA ALA A 42 25.89 5.50 -6.51
C ALA A 42 25.84 5.16 -8.02
N ARG A 43 25.60 3.89 -8.36
CA ARG A 43 25.38 3.48 -9.76
C ARG A 43 24.07 4.02 -10.32
N LEU A 44 23.02 4.04 -9.50
CA LEU A 44 21.73 4.61 -9.87
C LEU A 44 21.85 6.13 -10.10
N GLU A 45 22.63 6.81 -9.26
CA GLU A 45 22.92 8.24 -9.38
C GLU A 45 23.64 8.59 -10.68
N ALA A 46 24.67 7.83 -11.06
CA ALA A 46 25.38 8.04 -12.32
C ALA A 46 24.42 7.97 -13.53
N GLY A 47 23.51 7.00 -13.55
CA GLY A 47 22.51 6.87 -14.63
C GLY A 47 21.40 7.93 -14.57
N ALA A 48 20.84 8.17 -13.39
CA ALA A 48 19.76 9.15 -13.18
C ALA A 48 20.24 10.57 -13.48
N GLY A 49 21.43 10.95 -12.98
CA GLY A 49 22.03 12.26 -13.18
C GLY A 49 22.36 12.55 -14.65
N ALA A 50 22.81 11.54 -15.40
CA ALA A 50 23.05 11.69 -16.84
C ALA A 50 21.75 11.85 -17.66
N SER A 51 20.66 11.17 -17.27
CA SER A 51 19.38 11.25 -17.99
C SER A 51 18.52 12.45 -17.61
N GLY A 52 18.60 12.93 -16.37
CA GLY A 52 17.82 14.07 -15.85
C GLY A 52 16.30 13.88 -15.84
N THR A 53 15.80 12.66 -16.08
CA THR A 53 14.35 12.40 -16.19
C THR A 53 13.67 12.44 -14.81
N ASP A 54 12.39 12.84 -14.76
CA ASP A 54 11.60 12.78 -13.52
C ASP A 54 11.55 11.37 -12.93
N TRP A 55 11.53 10.33 -13.79
CA TRP A 55 11.59 8.95 -13.32
C TRP A 55 12.95 8.62 -12.69
N GLY A 56 14.06 8.92 -13.37
CA GLY A 56 15.40 8.65 -12.86
C GLY A 56 15.70 9.40 -11.57
N LEU A 57 15.43 10.72 -11.55
CA LEU A 57 15.64 11.56 -10.38
C LEU A 57 14.71 11.17 -9.22
N GLY A 58 13.45 10.83 -9.50
CA GLY A 58 12.52 10.36 -8.48
C GLY A 58 12.91 9.00 -7.88
N ALA A 59 13.37 8.06 -8.70
CA ALA A 59 13.89 6.78 -8.24
C ALA A 59 15.16 6.95 -7.40
N LEU A 60 16.07 7.85 -7.80
CA LEU A 60 17.26 8.20 -7.04
C LEU A 60 16.91 8.83 -5.68
N ALA A 61 16.01 9.81 -5.65
CA ALA A 61 15.58 10.45 -4.40
C ALA A 61 14.96 9.43 -3.44
N SER A 62 14.14 8.49 -3.94
CA SER A 62 13.59 7.40 -3.13
C SER A 62 14.69 6.47 -2.59
N ALA A 63 15.69 6.14 -3.41
CA ALA A 63 16.85 5.35 -2.99
C ALA A 63 17.69 6.05 -1.90
N GLN A 64 17.93 7.34 -2.06
CA GLN A 64 18.63 8.16 -1.07
C GLN A 64 17.81 8.24 0.23
N ALA A 65 16.49 8.40 0.16
CA ALA A 65 15.62 8.43 1.34
C ALA A 65 15.68 7.12 2.17
N MET A 66 15.83 5.96 1.51
CA MET A 66 16.01 4.67 2.18
C MET A 66 17.32 4.57 2.99
N LEU A 67 18.34 5.31 2.57
CA LEU A 67 19.69 5.29 3.15
C LEU A 67 19.97 6.45 4.11
N ALA A 68 19.16 7.50 4.02
CA ALA A 68 19.26 8.70 4.82
C ALA A 68 18.95 8.43 6.30
N ASP A 69 19.43 9.34 7.15
CA ASP A 69 18.93 9.47 8.51
C ASP A 69 17.51 10.07 8.52
N ASP A 70 16.87 10.04 9.70
CA ASP A 70 15.50 10.53 9.84
C ASP A 70 15.38 12.04 9.56
N ALA A 71 16.47 12.81 9.71
CA ALA A 71 16.46 14.26 9.47
C ALA A 71 16.36 14.61 7.98
N ALA A 72 17.01 13.84 7.11
CA ALA A 72 17.01 14.07 5.66
C ALA A 72 15.97 13.22 4.91
N ALA A 73 15.52 12.09 5.47
CA ALA A 73 14.67 11.12 4.76
C ALA A 73 13.35 11.71 4.24
N GLU A 74 12.65 12.54 5.03
CA GLU A 74 11.33 13.05 4.61
C GLU A 74 11.39 13.96 3.38
N ALA A 75 12.37 14.86 3.31
CA ALA A 75 12.53 15.75 2.16
C ALA A 75 12.79 14.94 0.88
N LEU A 76 13.62 13.90 0.98
CA LEU A 76 13.93 12.99 -0.13
C LEU A 76 12.72 12.15 -0.55
N PHE A 77 11.93 11.63 0.39
CA PHE A 77 10.67 10.93 0.07
C PHE A 77 9.66 11.85 -0.62
N THR A 78 9.58 13.11 -0.18
CA THR A 78 8.65 14.09 -0.76
C THR A 78 9.06 14.45 -2.19
N ASP A 79 10.35 14.75 -2.43
CA ASP A 79 10.89 15.01 -3.77
C ASP A 79 10.69 13.80 -4.70
N ALA A 80 10.95 12.59 -4.20
CA ALA A 80 10.71 11.36 -4.94
C ALA A 80 9.24 11.21 -5.37
N ILE A 81 8.29 11.42 -4.45
CA ILE A 81 6.86 11.34 -4.74
C ILE A 81 6.44 12.42 -5.75
N GLU A 82 6.92 13.66 -5.59
CA GLU A 82 6.62 14.76 -6.49
C GLU A 82 7.08 14.44 -7.92
N ARG A 83 8.33 14.04 -8.10
CA ARG A 83 8.88 13.66 -9.41
C ARG A 83 8.15 12.48 -10.02
N LEU A 84 7.98 11.39 -9.25
CA LEU A 84 7.34 10.18 -9.75
C LEU A 84 5.86 10.41 -10.11
N SER A 85 5.18 11.33 -9.43
CA SER A 85 3.79 11.71 -9.76
C SER A 85 3.62 12.36 -11.14
N ARG A 86 4.70 12.90 -11.72
CA ARG A 86 4.73 13.47 -13.08
C ARG A 86 4.98 12.42 -14.16
N THR A 87 5.19 11.17 -13.75
CA THR A 87 5.52 10.06 -14.65
C THR A 87 4.36 9.08 -14.78
N ARG A 88 4.43 8.20 -15.78
CA ARG A 88 3.51 7.06 -15.92
C ARG A 88 3.99 5.80 -15.18
N VAL A 89 5.11 5.86 -14.45
CA VAL A 89 5.70 4.71 -13.77
C VAL A 89 5.07 4.54 -12.38
N VAL A 90 3.75 4.26 -12.37
CA VAL A 90 2.92 4.22 -11.15
C VAL A 90 3.49 3.28 -10.09
N VAL A 91 4.00 2.12 -10.50
CA VAL A 91 4.57 1.15 -9.55
C VAL A 91 5.75 1.72 -8.72
N HIS A 92 6.59 2.59 -9.29
CA HIS A 92 7.66 3.25 -8.53
C HIS A 92 7.11 4.30 -7.55
N LEU A 93 6.11 5.08 -7.98
CA LEU A 93 5.44 6.05 -7.12
C LEU A 93 4.83 5.36 -5.88
N GLU A 94 4.09 4.28 -6.09
CA GLU A 94 3.41 3.58 -5.00
C GLU A 94 4.39 2.80 -4.10
N ARG A 95 5.50 2.30 -4.65
CA ARG A 95 6.58 1.72 -3.83
C ARG A 95 7.24 2.77 -2.96
N THR A 96 7.49 3.96 -3.49
CA THR A 96 8.00 5.09 -2.72
C THR A 96 7.04 5.46 -1.59
N ARG A 97 5.73 5.51 -1.86
CA ARG A 97 4.70 5.77 -0.84
C ARG A 97 4.64 4.69 0.23
N LEU A 98 4.78 3.42 -0.14
CA LEU A 98 4.83 2.31 0.81
C LEU A 98 6.02 2.47 1.77
N ILE A 99 7.21 2.69 1.23
CA ILE A 99 8.45 2.82 2.03
C ILE A 99 8.41 4.10 2.88
N TYR A 100 7.90 5.21 2.35
CA TYR A 100 7.68 6.44 3.11
C TYR A 100 6.67 6.23 4.25
N GLY A 101 5.58 5.49 3.99
CA GLY A 101 4.61 5.10 5.00
C GLY A 101 5.20 4.26 6.14
N GLU A 102 6.07 3.30 5.81
CA GLU A 102 6.84 2.52 6.77
C GLU A 102 7.75 3.41 7.63
N TRP A 103 8.43 4.36 6.99
CA TRP A 103 9.29 5.34 7.67
C TRP A 103 8.48 6.25 8.60
N LEU A 104 7.34 6.78 8.16
CA LEU A 104 6.43 7.60 8.96
C LEU A 104 5.91 6.83 10.18
N ARG A 105 5.55 5.55 10.01
CA ARG A 105 5.12 4.70 11.13
C ARG A 105 6.24 4.53 12.16
N ARG A 106 7.48 4.23 11.72
CA ARG A 106 8.65 4.11 12.61
C ARG A 106 8.93 5.40 13.38
N ASN A 107 8.68 6.55 12.75
CA ASN A 107 8.77 7.88 13.36
C ASN A 107 7.49 8.30 14.13
N ASN A 108 6.61 7.36 14.47
CA ASN A 108 5.37 7.58 15.22
C ASN A 108 4.36 8.55 14.59
N ARG A 109 4.49 8.86 13.29
CA ARG A 109 3.57 9.73 12.52
C ARG A 109 2.43 8.94 11.89
N ARG A 110 1.63 8.30 12.73
CA ARG A 110 0.62 7.30 12.33
C ARG A 110 -0.45 7.85 11.39
N THR A 111 -0.89 9.10 11.57
CA THR A 111 -1.91 9.73 10.71
C THR A 111 -1.39 9.94 9.29
N ASP A 112 -0.17 10.45 9.15
CA ASP A 112 0.47 10.67 7.86
C ASP A 112 0.79 9.34 7.18
N ALA A 113 1.30 8.37 7.94
CA ALA A 113 1.58 7.01 7.47
C ALA A 113 0.33 6.39 6.87
N ARG A 114 -0.82 6.49 7.55
CA ARG A 114 -2.09 5.94 7.06
C ARG A 114 -2.47 6.51 5.69
N ARG A 115 -2.39 7.84 5.52
CA ARG A 115 -2.76 8.50 4.27
C ARG A 115 -1.97 7.93 3.08
N VAL A 116 -0.64 7.81 3.22
CA VAL A 116 0.22 7.33 2.12
C VAL A 116 0.14 5.80 1.94
N LEU A 117 -0.01 5.04 3.02
CA LEU A 117 -0.14 3.57 2.96
C LEU A 117 -1.48 3.13 2.37
N THR A 118 -2.58 3.85 2.61
CA THR A 118 -3.88 3.59 1.98
C THR A 118 -3.79 3.81 0.48
N ALA A 119 -3.21 4.93 0.03
CA ALA A 119 -3.01 5.19 -1.40
C ALA A 119 -2.17 4.08 -2.07
N ALA A 120 -1.06 3.68 -1.44
CA ALA A 120 -0.22 2.60 -1.95
C ALA A 120 -0.97 1.26 -1.99
N HIS A 121 -1.70 0.90 -0.93
CA HIS A 121 -2.48 -0.32 -0.86
C HIS A 121 -3.51 -0.42 -1.98
N ASP A 122 -4.29 0.63 -2.19
CA ASP A 122 -5.37 0.65 -3.19
C ASP A 122 -4.80 0.57 -4.61
N ALA A 123 -3.70 1.27 -4.86
CA ALA A 123 -3.02 1.23 -6.14
C ALA A 123 -2.39 -0.15 -6.41
N PHE A 124 -1.72 -0.77 -5.44
CA PHE A 124 -1.18 -2.13 -5.61
C PHE A 124 -2.27 -3.18 -5.79
N THR A 125 -3.39 -3.04 -5.09
CA THR A 125 -4.55 -3.92 -5.27
C THR A 125 -5.09 -3.80 -6.70
N THR A 126 -5.27 -2.57 -7.18
CA THR A 126 -5.74 -2.29 -8.55
C THR A 126 -4.77 -2.82 -9.61
N MET A 127 -3.47 -2.71 -9.38
CA MET A 127 -2.42 -3.24 -10.26
C MET A 127 -2.29 -4.78 -10.22
N GLY A 128 -2.91 -5.46 -9.25
CA GLY A 128 -2.72 -6.89 -9.02
C GLY A 128 -1.38 -7.26 -8.35
N ALA A 129 -0.66 -6.29 -7.79
CA ALA A 129 0.64 -6.45 -7.14
C ALA A 129 0.48 -6.93 -5.68
N GLN A 130 -0.07 -8.13 -5.50
CA GLN A 130 -0.56 -8.63 -4.19
C GLN A 130 0.52 -8.67 -3.10
N GLY A 131 1.78 -8.95 -3.44
CA GLY A 131 2.88 -8.94 -2.46
C GLY A 131 3.10 -7.56 -1.82
N PHE A 132 2.98 -6.49 -2.61
CA PHE A 132 3.08 -5.12 -2.10
C PHE A 132 1.80 -4.66 -1.41
N ALA A 133 0.63 -5.05 -1.92
CA ALA A 133 -0.66 -4.76 -1.28
C ALA A 133 -0.71 -5.34 0.16
N GLU A 134 -0.32 -6.60 0.32
CA GLU A 134 -0.29 -7.27 1.62
C GLU A 134 0.73 -6.61 2.58
N ARG A 135 1.88 -6.16 2.06
CA ARG A 135 2.86 -5.41 2.85
C ARG A 135 2.30 -4.07 3.34
N ALA A 136 1.66 -3.29 2.45
CA ALA A 136 0.99 -2.04 2.82
C ALA A 136 -0.11 -2.27 3.87
N ARG A 137 -0.91 -3.34 3.71
CA ARG A 137 -1.95 -3.73 4.66
C ARG A 137 -1.40 -4.03 6.06
N ARG A 138 -0.28 -4.75 6.17
CA ARG A 138 0.37 -5.03 7.47
C ARG A 138 0.81 -3.75 8.17
N GLU A 139 1.37 -2.82 7.42
CA GLU A 139 1.79 -1.52 7.97
C GLU A 139 0.58 -0.69 8.42
N LEU A 140 -0.54 -0.70 7.65
CA LEU A 140 -1.80 -0.05 8.04
C LEU A 140 -2.33 -0.59 9.38
N VAL A 141 -2.38 -1.92 9.54
CA VAL A 141 -2.77 -2.55 10.82
C VAL A 141 -1.84 -2.10 11.95
N ALA A 142 -0.54 -2.01 11.69
CA ALA A 142 0.46 -1.57 12.66
C ALA A 142 0.39 -0.07 13.03
N THR A 143 -0.30 0.78 12.23
CA THR A 143 -0.60 2.17 12.62
C THR A 143 -1.70 2.29 13.69
N GLY A 144 -2.26 1.17 14.16
CA GLY A 144 -3.18 1.11 15.29
C GLY A 144 -4.63 1.36 14.91
N GLU A 145 -5.09 0.87 13.76
CA GLU A 145 -6.50 0.93 13.42
C GLU A 145 -7.35 0.02 14.35
N LYS A 146 -7.80 0.60 15.47
CA LYS A 146 -9.24 0.62 15.76
C LYS A 146 -9.82 1.71 14.85
N VAL A 147 -10.54 1.30 13.81
CA VAL A 147 -11.29 2.17 12.89
C VAL A 147 -12.24 3.05 13.73
N ARG A 148 -11.87 4.31 13.97
CA ARG A 148 -12.82 5.34 14.37
C ARG A 148 -13.30 6.02 13.09
N THR A 149 -14.48 5.58 12.68
CA THR A 149 -15.32 6.15 11.63
C THR A 149 -15.46 7.65 11.84
N ARG A 150 -15.11 8.44 10.83
CA ARG A 150 -15.42 9.87 10.79
C ARG A 150 -16.88 10.00 10.38
N GLU A 151 -17.68 10.52 11.28
CA GLU A 151 -19.06 10.93 11.05
C GLU A 151 -19.13 12.03 9.96
N GLY A 152 -20.18 11.96 9.16
CA GLY A 152 -20.69 13.08 8.38
C GLY A 152 -20.27 13.13 6.91
N ARG A 153 -21.08 12.49 6.05
CA ARG A 153 -21.83 13.12 4.94
C ARG A 153 -22.53 12.06 4.07
N THR A 154 -23.85 12.02 4.21
CA THR A 154 -24.92 11.51 3.33
C THR A 154 -24.51 10.81 2.02
N GLY A 155 -24.80 9.51 1.95
CA GLY A 155 -24.64 8.63 0.79
C GLY A 155 -23.91 7.36 1.21
N VAL A 156 -24.66 6.31 1.59
CA VAL A 156 -24.03 5.06 2.08
C VAL A 156 -23.56 4.23 0.89
N ASP A 157 -22.36 4.51 0.38
CA ASP A 157 -21.71 3.63 -0.59
C ASP A 157 -21.13 2.41 0.13
N LEU A 158 -21.93 1.34 0.15
CA LEU A 158 -21.40 0.00 0.39
C LEU A 158 -20.52 -0.39 -0.81
N THR A 159 -19.37 -1.00 -0.54
CA THR A 159 -18.59 -1.61 -1.62
C THR A 159 -19.39 -2.78 -2.21
N ALA A 160 -19.08 -3.20 -3.45
CA ALA A 160 -19.78 -4.32 -4.09
C ALA A 160 -19.80 -5.60 -3.21
N GLN A 161 -18.69 -5.88 -2.52
CA GLN A 161 -18.57 -7.02 -1.61
C GLN A 161 -19.39 -6.82 -0.31
N GLU A 162 -19.43 -5.60 0.24
CA GLU A 162 -20.27 -5.27 1.40
C GLU A 162 -21.75 -5.34 1.06
N ALA A 163 -22.16 -4.85 -0.11
CA ALA A 163 -23.53 -4.93 -0.61
C ALA A 163 -23.96 -6.39 -0.82
N GLN A 164 -23.10 -7.22 -1.41
CA GLN A 164 -23.35 -8.64 -1.61
C GLN A 164 -23.50 -9.39 -0.28
N ILE A 165 -22.62 -9.13 0.70
CA ILE A 165 -22.71 -9.72 2.04
C ILE A 165 -23.95 -9.22 2.80
N ALA A 166 -24.29 -7.93 2.67
CA ALA A 166 -25.48 -7.34 3.26
C ALA A 166 -26.77 -7.95 2.69
N GLN A 167 -26.80 -8.21 1.37
CA GLN A 167 -27.93 -8.85 0.70
C GLN A 167 -28.12 -10.29 1.15
N LEU A 168 -27.07 -11.11 1.14
CA LEU A 168 -27.17 -12.50 1.62
C LEU A 168 -27.56 -12.55 3.11
N ALA A 169 -27.14 -11.55 3.89
CA ALA A 169 -27.55 -11.43 5.28
C ALA A 169 -29.01 -11.00 5.46
N ALA A 170 -29.52 -10.14 4.57
CA ALA A 170 -30.92 -9.76 4.47
C ALA A 170 -31.81 -10.96 4.10
N ASP A 171 -31.31 -11.83 3.22
CA ASP A 171 -31.99 -13.04 2.76
C ASP A 171 -32.01 -14.15 3.83
N GLY A 172 -31.34 -13.94 4.97
CA GLY A 172 -31.44 -14.79 6.15
C GLY A 172 -30.35 -15.85 6.30
N LEU A 173 -29.36 -15.89 5.41
CA LEU A 173 -28.23 -16.82 5.53
C LEU A 173 -27.44 -16.53 6.81
N THR A 174 -26.73 -17.52 7.34
CA THR A 174 -25.79 -17.40 8.47
C THR A 174 -24.40 -16.97 7.97
N ASN A 175 -23.53 -16.49 8.88
CA ASN A 175 -22.16 -16.13 8.50
C ASN A 175 -21.36 -17.32 7.95
N GLN A 176 -21.67 -18.55 8.37
CA GLN A 176 -21.05 -19.77 7.85
C GLN A 176 -21.51 -20.06 6.41
N GLU A 177 -22.82 -19.94 6.13
CA GLU A 177 -23.37 -20.15 4.79
C GLU A 177 -22.90 -19.08 3.80
N ILE A 178 -22.88 -17.81 4.23
CA ILE A 178 -22.33 -16.70 3.42
C ILE A 178 -20.84 -16.93 3.14
N GLY A 179 -20.09 -17.38 4.15
CA GLY A 179 -18.68 -17.69 4.00
C GLY A 179 -18.44 -18.82 2.99
N ALA A 180 -19.25 -19.87 3.06
CA ALA A 180 -19.22 -20.97 2.11
C ALA A 180 -19.55 -20.51 0.67
N GLN A 181 -20.57 -19.67 0.49
CA GLN A 181 -21.01 -19.19 -0.82
C GLN A 181 -20.02 -18.21 -1.46
N LEU A 182 -19.36 -17.39 -0.65
CA LEU A 182 -18.41 -16.37 -1.10
C LEU A 182 -16.94 -16.84 -1.01
N PHE A 183 -16.70 -18.08 -0.62
CA PHE A 183 -15.36 -18.65 -0.41
C PHE A 183 -14.48 -17.83 0.55
N ILE A 184 -15.07 -17.35 1.65
CA ILE A 184 -14.39 -16.57 2.70
C ILE A 184 -14.74 -17.11 4.09
N SER A 185 -13.91 -16.82 5.10
CA SER A 185 -14.19 -17.31 6.46
C SER A 185 -15.42 -16.64 7.07
N SER A 186 -16.13 -17.36 7.96
CA SER A 186 -17.26 -16.80 8.72
C SER A 186 -16.87 -15.57 9.56
N HIS A 187 -15.62 -15.53 10.03
CA HIS A 187 -15.04 -14.39 10.72
C HIS A 187 -14.84 -13.18 9.78
N THR A 188 -14.47 -13.42 8.52
CA THR A 188 -14.40 -12.38 7.48
C THR A 188 -15.78 -11.81 7.19
N VAL A 189 -16.82 -12.66 7.11
CA VAL A 189 -18.22 -12.23 6.95
C VAL A 189 -18.68 -11.37 8.13
N GLU A 190 -18.38 -11.79 9.37
CA GLU A 190 -18.70 -11.00 10.57
C GLU A 190 -18.05 -9.61 10.53
N TRP A 191 -16.79 -9.54 10.11
CA TRP A 191 -16.08 -8.28 9.97
C TRP A 191 -16.73 -7.35 8.93
N HIS A 192 -17.11 -7.87 7.75
CA HIS A 192 -17.82 -7.09 6.74
C HIS A 192 -19.18 -6.61 7.25
N LEU A 193 -19.93 -7.44 7.97
CA LEU A 193 -21.21 -7.04 8.54
C LEU A 193 -21.09 -5.94 9.60
N ARG A 194 -20.04 -5.95 10.42
CA ARG A 194 -19.78 -4.85 11.37
C ARG A 194 -19.55 -3.52 10.66
N LYS A 195 -18.84 -3.54 9.52
CA LYS A 195 -18.65 -2.35 8.68
C LYS A 195 -19.95 -1.89 8.02
N VAL A 196 -20.73 -2.83 7.47
CA VAL A 196 -22.06 -2.56 6.88
C VAL A 196 -22.99 -1.93 7.91
N PHE A 197 -23.04 -2.46 9.14
CA PHE A 197 -23.84 -1.90 10.23
C PHE A 197 -23.44 -0.47 10.59
N ALA A 198 -22.14 -0.22 10.71
CA ALA A 198 -21.61 1.11 10.96
C ALA A 198 -21.93 2.09 9.82
N LYS A 199 -21.86 1.63 8.56
CA LYS A 199 -22.15 2.43 7.37
C LYS A 199 -23.64 2.74 7.21
N LEU A 200 -24.52 1.77 7.49
CA LEU A 200 -25.97 1.91 7.40
C LEU A 200 -26.61 2.51 8.67
N GLY A 201 -25.84 2.72 9.73
CA GLY A 201 -26.35 3.24 11.02
C GLY A 201 -27.30 2.28 11.73
N ILE A 202 -27.15 0.97 11.50
CA ILE A 202 -27.99 -0.08 12.10
C ILE A 202 -27.18 -0.87 13.13
N THR A 203 -27.86 -1.45 14.11
CA THR A 203 -27.23 -2.17 15.23
C THR A 203 -27.50 -3.66 15.19
N SER A 204 -28.37 -4.13 14.29
CA SER A 204 -28.74 -5.54 14.22
C SER A 204 -28.93 -6.04 12.79
N ARG A 205 -28.59 -7.33 12.58
CA ARG A 205 -28.88 -8.06 11.34
C ARG A 205 -30.37 -8.03 10.98
N ARG A 206 -31.27 -7.97 11.98
CA ARG A 206 -32.71 -7.89 11.74
C ARG A 206 -33.10 -6.59 11.03
N GLN A 207 -32.37 -5.51 11.26
CA GLN A 207 -32.60 -4.25 10.54
C GLN A 207 -32.17 -4.36 9.07
N LEU A 208 -31.23 -5.26 8.72
CA LEU A 208 -30.98 -5.68 7.33
C LEU A 208 -32.14 -6.48 6.71
N ARG A 209 -33.30 -6.63 7.34
CA ARG A 209 -34.48 -7.23 6.68
C ARG A 209 -35.58 -6.22 6.38
N THR A 210 -35.49 -5.03 6.96
CA THR A 210 -36.60 -4.08 7.05
C THR A 210 -36.30 -2.72 6.40
N GLY A 211 -35.08 -2.48 5.92
CA GLY A 211 -34.64 -1.19 5.39
C GLY A 211 -34.43 -1.20 3.87
N SER A 212 -34.69 -0.06 3.23
CA SER A 212 -34.46 0.14 1.80
C SER A 212 -33.01 0.56 1.48
N TRP A 213 -32.01 -0.25 1.85
CA TRP A 213 -30.60 0.02 1.47
C TRP A 213 -30.22 -0.56 0.09
N SER A 214 -31.12 -1.31 -0.55
CA SER A 214 -30.85 -2.09 -1.77
C SER A 214 -31.51 -1.52 -3.03
N ARG A 215 -31.88 -0.23 -3.05
CA ARG A 215 -32.48 0.44 -4.22
C ARG A 215 -31.51 1.41 -4.87
#